data_AF-A0AAV3H6P7-F1
#
_entry.id   AF-A0AAV3H6P7-F1
#
_cell.length_a   1.000
_cell.length_b   1.000
_cell.length_c   1.000
_cell.angle_alpha   90.00
_cell.angle_beta   90.00
_cell.angle_gamma   90.00
#
_symmetry.space_group_name_H-M   'P 1'
#
loop_
_entity.id
_entity.type
_entity.pdbx_description
1 polymer ?
#
loop_
_entity_poly.entity_id
_entity_poly.type
_entity_poly.pdbx_seq_one_letter_code
_entity_poly.pdbx_strand_id
1 'polypeptide(L)'
;MSFMLRLTVAADDGSERLVSTARTTETTYRFTQLAPGNYRLTVRAVNAWGQQGDPASVSFRIAAPAAPSQIELTPGYFQITAVPRLAVYDPTVQFEFWFSETRITDIRQVETTARYLGTG
;
A
#
# COMPACT_ATOMS: atom_id res chain seq x y z
N MET A 1 26.34 -8.24 -16.03
CA MET A 1 24.98 -8.80 -15.85
C MET A 1 24.06 -7.64 -15.56
N SER A 2 22.88 -7.57 -16.17
CA SER A 2 21.87 -6.54 -15.87
C SER A 2 20.51 -7.19 -15.74
N PHE A 3 19.60 -6.56 -15.02
CA PHE A 3 18.22 -6.97 -14.88
C PHE A 3 17.32 -6.09 -15.74
N MET A 4 16.39 -6.71 -16.45
CA MET A 4 15.29 -6.04 -17.11
C MET A 4 14.03 -6.22 -16.27
N LEU A 5 13.41 -5.11 -15.90
CA LEU A 5 12.20 -5.06 -15.10
C LEU A 5 11.05 -4.64 -16.01
N ARG A 6 9.91 -5.31 -15.87
CA ARG A 6 8.65 -4.97 -16.52
C ARG A 6 7.56 -4.93 -15.46
N LEU A 7 7.00 -3.76 -15.24
CA LEU A 7 5.89 -3.54 -14.33
C LEU A 7 4.61 -3.39 -15.15
N THR A 8 3.61 -4.19 -14.81
CA THR A 8 2.27 -4.17 -15.41
C THR A 8 1.21 -3.96 -14.34
N VAL A 9 0.07 -3.39 -14.72
CA VAL A 9 -1.12 -3.24 -13.88
C VAL A 9 -2.26 -4.04 -14.50
N ALA A 10 -3.02 -4.76 -13.67
CA ALA A 10 -4.25 -5.41 -14.10
C ALA A 10 -5.34 -4.33 -14.31
N ALA A 11 -5.91 -4.30 -15.50
CA ALA A 11 -7.06 -3.49 -15.83
C ALA A 11 -8.36 -4.18 -15.39
N ASP A 12 -9.44 -3.41 -15.31
CA ASP A 12 -10.75 -3.89 -14.87
C ASP A 12 -11.33 -4.98 -15.79
N ASP A 13 -10.89 -5.03 -17.04
CA ASP A 13 -11.25 -6.05 -18.04
C ASP A 13 -10.41 -7.34 -17.94
N GLY A 14 -9.52 -7.44 -16.95
CA GLY A 14 -8.64 -8.58 -16.73
C GLY A 14 -7.37 -8.58 -17.58
N SER A 15 -7.15 -7.56 -18.43
CA SER A 15 -5.92 -7.43 -19.22
C SER A 15 -4.76 -6.84 -18.41
N GLU A 16 -3.52 -7.18 -18.76
CA GLU A 16 -2.33 -6.57 -18.15
C GLU A 16 -1.85 -5.39 -19.02
N ARG A 17 -1.85 -4.18 -18.46
CA ARG A 17 -1.33 -2.98 -19.11
C ARG A 17 0.11 -2.69 -18.66
N LEU A 18 0.99 -2.41 -19.62
CA LEU A 18 2.35 -1.98 -19.30
C LEU A 18 2.36 -0.61 -18.62
N VAL A 19 3.02 -0.52 -17.47
CA VAL A 19 3.19 0.71 -16.69
C VAL A 19 4.60 1.25 -16.82
N SER A 20 5.60 0.38 -16.66
CA SER A 20 7.00 0.79 -16.70
C SER A 20 7.91 -0.35 -17.12
N THR A 21 9.02 0.01 -17.77
CA THR A 21 10.16 -0.88 -18.01
C THR A 21 11.42 -0.20 -17.54
N ALA A 22 12.31 -0.95 -16.89
CA ALA A 22 13.60 -0.42 -16.47
C ALA A 22 14.70 -1.45 -16.73
N ARG A 23 15.93 -0.96 -16.85
CA ARG A 23 17.13 -1.80 -16.85
C ARG A 23 18.06 -1.30 -15.76
N THR A 24 18.55 -2.21 -14.94
CA THR A 24 19.48 -1.88 -13.85
C THR A 24 20.53 -2.96 -13.69
N THR A 25 21.71 -2.61 -13.20
CA THR A 25 22.73 -3.57 -12.76
C THR A 25 22.63 -3.85 -11.25
N GLU A 26 21.83 -3.07 -10.53
CA GLU A 26 21.58 -3.22 -9.11
C GLU A 26 20.49 -4.27 -8.83
N THR A 27 20.47 -4.81 -7.61
CA THR A 27 19.45 -5.74 -7.15
C THR A 27 18.20 -5.04 -6.60
N THR A 28 18.24 -3.71 -6.50
CA THR A 28 17.14 -2.87 -6.00
C THR A 28 16.75 -1.87 -7.05
N TYR A 29 15.45 -1.57 -7.16
CA TYR A 29 14.93 -0.53 -8.02
C TYR A 29 13.67 0.07 -7.40
N ARG A 30 13.49 1.40 -7.52
CA ARG A 30 12.35 2.10 -6.96
C ARG A 30 11.43 2.62 -8.05
N PHE A 31 10.20 2.12 -8.09
CA PHE A 31 9.11 2.72 -8.84
C PHE A 31 8.43 3.80 -7.99
N THR A 32 8.00 4.88 -8.62
CA THR A 32 7.31 6.01 -7.97
C THR A 32 6.07 6.40 -8.77
N GLN A 33 5.19 7.20 -8.16
CA GLN A 33 3.99 7.75 -8.80
C GLN A 33 3.05 6.68 -9.39
N LEU A 34 2.98 5.51 -8.74
CA LEU A 34 2.07 4.45 -9.12
C LEU A 34 0.65 4.77 -8.60
N ALA A 35 -0.34 4.66 -9.47
CA ALA A 35 -1.74 4.78 -9.10
C ALA A 35 -2.18 3.54 -8.27
N PRO A 36 -3.28 3.64 -7.50
CA PRO A 36 -3.90 2.45 -6.92
C PRO A 36 -4.23 1.40 -8.00
N GLY A 37 -3.95 0.13 -7.71
CA GLY A 37 -4.15 -0.97 -8.65
C GLY A 37 -3.49 -2.27 -8.21
N ASN A 38 -3.77 -3.34 -8.95
CA ASN A 38 -3.08 -4.63 -8.80
C ASN A 38 -1.94 -4.69 -9.82
N TYR A 39 -0.73 -4.92 -9.35
CA TYR A 39 0.47 -4.88 -10.16
C TYR A 39 1.15 -6.24 -10.21
N ARG A 40 1.84 -6.47 -11.33
CA ARG A 40 2.75 -7.60 -11.52
C ARG A 40 4.10 -7.09 -12.01
N LEU A 41 5.13 -7.37 -11.22
CA LEU A 41 6.52 -7.11 -11.58
C LEU A 41 7.15 -8.39 -12.12
N THR A 42 7.67 -8.33 -13.34
CA THR A 42 8.49 -9.39 -13.94
C THR A 42 9.93 -8.90 -14.07
N VAL A 43 10.87 -9.71 -13.59
CA VAL A 43 12.31 -9.44 -13.66
C VAL A 43 12.99 -10.53 -14.48
N ARG A 44 13.83 -10.14 -15.43
CA ARG A 44 14.65 -11.06 -16.23
C ARG A 44 16.11 -10.68 -16.12
N ALA A 45 16.97 -11.67 -15.89
CA ALA A 45 18.41 -11.50 -16.05
C ALA A 45 18.78 -11.33 -17.52
N VAL A 46 19.71 -10.44 -17.84
CA VAL A 46 20.22 -10.18 -19.19
C VAL A 46 21.74 -10.23 -19.17
N ASN A 47 22.32 -11.08 -20.01
CA ASN A 47 23.77 -11.21 -20.16
C ASN A 47 24.36 -10.13 -21.10
N ALA A 48 25.68 -10.16 -21.30
CA ALA A 48 26.38 -9.17 -22.12
C ALA A 48 25.98 -9.21 -23.62
N TRP A 49 25.50 -10.36 -24.10
CA TRP A 49 25.01 -10.56 -25.47
C TRP A 49 23.52 -10.27 -25.64
N GLY A 50 22.85 -9.74 -24.61
CA GLY A 50 21.43 -9.41 -24.67
C GLY A 50 20.48 -10.60 -24.52
N GLN A 51 21.00 -11.81 -24.24
CA GLN A 51 20.16 -12.97 -23.98
C GLN A 51 19.48 -12.83 -22.62
N GLN A 52 18.20 -13.19 -22.57
CA GLN A 52 17.37 -13.10 -21.38
C GLN A 52 17.25 -14.47 -20.72
N GLY A 53 17.44 -14.52 -19.41
CA GLY A 53 17.15 -15.70 -18.60
C GLY A 53 15.65 -15.85 -18.31
N ASP A 54 15.34 -16.86 -17.50
CA ASP A 54 13.98 -17.14 -17.05
C ASP A 54 13.41 -15.97 -16.25
N PRO A 55 12.11 -15.65 -16.42
CA PRO A 55 11.46 -14.59 -15.68
C PRO A 55 11.16 -15.00 -14.24
N ALA A 56 11.46 -14.12 -13.29
CA ALA A 56 10.89 -14.15 -11.95
C ALA A 56 9.74 -13.14 -11.88
N SER A 57 8.62 -13.49 -11.26
CA SER A 57 7.47 -12.58 -11.15
C SER A 57 6.89 -12.54 -9.74
N VAL A 58 6.43 -11.36 -9.33
CA VAL A 58 5.71 -11.14 -8.07
C VAL A 58 4.53 -10.22 -8.31
N SER A 59 3.44 -10.43 -7.58
CA SER A 59 2.26 -9.58 -7.65
C SER A 59 2.08 -8.82 -6.35
N PHE A 60 1.65 -7.57 -6.42
CA PHE A 60 1.38 -6.72 -5.27
C PHE A 60 0.22 -5.75 -5.55
N ARG A 61 -0.38 -5.18 -4.51
CA ARG A 61 -1.50 -4.26 -4.63
C ARG A 61 -1.17 -2.93 -3.99
N ILE A 62 -1.56 -1.84 -4.64
CA ILE A 62 -1.55 -0.49 -4.07
C ILE A 62 -3.01 -0.07 -3.94
N ALA A 63 -3.48 0.14 -2.72
CA ALA A 63 -4.83 0.62 -2.47
C ALA A 63 -4.85 1.40 -1.16
N ALA A 64 -5.84 2.28 -1.00
CA ALA A 64 -6.19 2.77 0.32
C ALA A 64 -6.73 1.59 1.16
N PRO A 65 -6.38 1.50 2.45
CA PRO A 65 -7.03 0.59 3.38
C PRO A 65 -8.55 0.74 3.36
N ALA A 66 -9.26 -0.36 3.58
CA ALA A 66 -10.70 -0.29 3.82
C ALA A 66 -10.98 0.44 5.14
N ALA A 67 -12.08 1.20 5.20
CA ALA A 67 -12.56 1.74 6.46
C ALA A 67 -12.81 0.60 7.46
N PRO A 68 -12.53 0.79 8.76
CA PRO A 68 -12.86 -0.20 9.77
C PRO A 68 -14.37 -0.46 9.77
N SER A 69 -14.76 -1.71 9.94
CA SER A 69 -16.18 -2.12 10.00
C SER A 69 -16.81 -1.77 11.34
N GLN A 70 -16.01 -1.76 12.40
CA GLN A 70 -16.42 -1.45 13.76
C GLN A 70 -15.25 -0.86 14.54
N ILE A 71 -15.56 -0.03 15.53
CA ILE A 71 -14.61 0.40 16.55
C ILE A 71 -15.15 -0.08 17.89
N GLU A 72 -14.43 -0.98 18.54
CA GLU A 72 -14.75 -1.36 19.91
C GLU A 72 -14.14 -0.36 20.88
N LEU A 73 -14.96 0.15 21.78
CA LEU A 73 -14.55 1.11 22.80
C LEU A 73 -14.74 0.48 24.17
N THR A 74 -13.65 0.32 24.90
CA THR A 74 -13.67 -0.16 26.28
C THR A 74 -13.28 0.99 27.21
N PRO A 75 -14.23 1.58 27.95
CA PRO A 75 -13.93 2.62 28.93
C PRO A 75 -13.18 2.05 30.14
N GLY A 76 -12.25 2.83 30.68
CA GLY A 76 -11.60 2.58 31.97
C GLY A 76 -11.47 3.88 32.76
N TYR A 77 -10.92 3.80 33.98
CA TYR A 77 -10.99 4.89 34.96
C TYR A 77 -10.33 6.22 34.50
N PHE A 78 -9.29 6.15 33.66
CA PHE A 78 -8.66 7.30 32.98
C PHE A 78 -8.13 6.91 31.59
N GLN A 79 -8.81 5.97 30.95
CA GLN A 79 -8.39 5.39 29.69
C GLN A 79 -9.60 5.03 28.86
N ILE A 80 -9.42 5.04 27.55
CA ILE A 80 -10.36 4.41 26.62
C ILE A 80 -9.49 3.59 25.67
N THR A 81 -9.79 2.30 25.57
CA THR A 81 -9.17 1.45 24.55
C THR A 81 -10.07 1.45 23.33
N ALA A 82 -9.54 1.92 22.20
CA ALA A 82 -10.21 1.88 20.91
C ALA A 82 -9.57 0.81 20.03
N VAL A 83 -10.32 -0.24 19.69
CA VAL A 83 -9.87 -1.31 18.81
C VAL A 83 -10.65 -1.24 17.50
N PRO A 84 -10.05 -0.70 16.42
CA PRO A 84 -10.64 -0.77 15.10
C PRO A 84 -10.60 -2.22 14.60
N ARG A 85 -11.73 -2.71 14.08
CA ARG A 85 -11.84 -4.01 13.43
C ARG A 85 -12.03 -3.83 11.94
N LEU A 86 -11.30 -4.62 11.16
CA LEU A 86 -11.52 -4.72 9.71
C LEU A 86 -12.56 -5.80 9.43
N ALA A 87 -13.38 -5.59 8.39
CA ALA A 87 -14.28 -6.63 7.89
C ALA A 87 -13.51 -7.84 7.34
N VAL A 88 -12.33 -7.59 6.75
CA VAL A 88 -11.40 -8.58 6.23
C VAL A 88 -10.04 -8.27 6.81
N TYR A 89 -9.38 -9.28 7.37
CA TYR A 89 -8.03 -9.11 7.92
C TYR A 89 -7.05 -8.67 6.82
N ASP A 90 -6.35 -7.56 7.06
CA ASP A 90 -5.28 -7.06 6.22
C ASP A 90 -4.10 -6.63 7.12
N PRO A 91 -2.98 -7.36 7.11
CA PRO A 91 -1.84 -7.07 7.98
C PRO A 91 -1.04 -5.82 7.56
N THR A 92 -1.34 -5.25 6.39
CA THR A 92 -0.66 -4.04 5.90
C THR A 92 -1.32 -2.75 6.36
N VAL A 93 -2.48 -2.86 7.02
CA VAL A 93 -3.23 -1.73 7.54
C VAL A 93 -2.71 -1.35 8.93
N GLN A 94 -2.42 -0.07 9.09
CA GLN A 94 -2.08 0.56 10.36
C GLN A 94 -3.12 1.65 10.63
N PHE A 95 -3.48 1.84 11.89
CA PHE A 95 -4.43 2.87 12.28
C PHE A 95 -3.72 4.04 12.94
N GLU A 96 -4.31 5.22 12.75
CA GLU A 96 -3.93 6.43 13.45
C GLU A 96 -5.05 6.84 14.40
N PHE A 97 -4.67 7.30 15.58
CA PHE A 97 -5.59 7.72 16.62
C PHE A 97 -5.47 9.23 16.83
N TRP A 98 -6.62 9.89 16.78
CA TRP A 98 -6.76 11.34 16.90
C TRP A 98 -7.87 11.66 17.90
N PHE A 99 -7.71 12.72 18.68
CA PHE A 99 -8.68 13.16 19.68
C PHE A 99 -9.01 14.65 19.53
N SER A 100 -10.30 14.98 19.58
CA SER A 100 -10.77 16.36 19.71
C SER A 100 -11.89 16.40 20.74
N GLU A 101 -11.93 17.47 21.54
CA GLU A 101 -13.04 17.73 22.47
C GLU A 101 -14.34 18.06 21.74
N THR A 102 -14.21 18.63 20.54
CA THR A 102 -15.35 19.01 19.69
C THR A 102 -15.54 18.00 18.56
N ARG A 103 -16.79 17.67 18.25
CA ARG A 103 -17.10 16.73 17.18
C ARG A 103 -16.66 17.32 15.83
N ILE A 104 -15.81 16.57 15.12
CA ILE A 104 -15.40 16.88 13.74
C ILE A 104 -16.37 16.18 12.77
N THR A 105 -16.89 16.93 11.80
CA THR A 105 -17.79 16.41 10.76
C THR A 105 -17.11 16.27 9.39
N ASP A 106 -16.11 17.09 9.09
CA ASP A 106 -15.26 16.94 7.90
C ASP A 106 -13.92 16.29 8.27
N ILE A 107 -13.64 15.11 7.70
CA ILE A 107 -12.40 14.36 7.95
C ILE A 107 -11.13 15.19 7.66
N ARG A 108 -11.20 16.16 6.74
CA ARG A 108 -10.07 17.03 6.39
C ARG A 108 -9.64 17.95 7.53
N GLN A 109 -10.51 18.17 8.52
CA GLN A 109 -10.20 19.02 9.66
C GLN A 109 -9.46 18.28 10.78
N VAL A 110 -9.40 16.93 10.74
CA VAL A 110 -8.76 16.12 11.79
C VAL A 110 -7.32 16.55 12.03
N GLU A 111 -6.52 16.70 10.98
CA GLU A 111 -5.10 17.08 11.11
C GLU A 111 -4.89 18.51 11.65
N THR A 112 -5.92 19.36 11.59
CA THR A 112 -5.82 20.78 12.00
C THR A 112 -6.48 21.08 13.35
N THR A 113 -7.46 20.29 13.76
CA THR A 113 -8.33 20.57 14.93
C THR A 113 -8.36 19.43 15.95
N ALA A 114 -7.73 18.30 15.66
CA ALA A 114 -7.56 17.21 16.60
C ALA A 114 -6.09 17.08 17.02
N ARG A 115 -5.89 16.50 18.20
CA ARG A 115 -4.59 16.10 18.72
C ARG A 115 -4.29 14.68 18.30
N TYR A 116 -3.13 14.47 17.68
CA TYR A 116 -2.61 13.14 17.39
C TYR A 116 -2.23 12.40 18.69
N LEU A 117 -2.66 11.14 18.81
CA LEU A 117 -2.41 10.27 19.97
C LEU A 117 -1.42 9.14 19.67
N GLY A 118 -1.23 8.77 18.40
CA GLY A 118 -0.30 7.71 18.00
C GLY A 118 -0.86 6.79 16.93
N THR A 119 -0.10 5.74 16.62
CA THR A 119 -0.51 4.67 15.72
C THR A 119 -0.60 3.33 16.43
N GLY A 120 -1.41 2.41 15.92
CA GLY A 120 -1.52 1.03 16.41
C GLY A 120 -2.21 0.10 15.44
#